data_AF-A0A225VYH1-F1
#
_entry.id   AF-A0A225VYH1-F1
#
_cell.length_a   1.000
_cell.length_b   1.000
_cell.length_c   1.000
_cell.angle_alpha   90.00
_cell.angle_beta   90.00
_cell.angle_gamma   90.00
#
_symmetry.space_group_name_H-M   'P 1'
#
loop_
_entity.id
_entity.type
_entity.pdbx_description
1 polymer ?
#
loop_
_entity_poly.entity_id
_entity_poly.type
_entity_poly.pdbx_seq_one_letter_code
_entity_poly.pdbx_strand_id
1 'polypeptide(L)'
;MALIRKFGRVSGLHIQPTKSWFRFLNTVVSALEWHDIPVFQQRRTQKYLGYEVGFADQNRVNWANRIRIIQRRMITAETAPKTVHDRVDLFNTVALPSIPFTAKMFGPSPEVLRQLVNIQKNFIWKKRMEDDPGRHKMSPKWIFQPQEAG
;
A
#
# COMPACT_ATOMS: atom_id res chain seq x y z
N MET A 1 11.14 0.06 35.25
CA MET A 1 10.01 -0.89 35.42
C MET A 1 9.00 -0.56 36.51
N ALA A 2 9.37 0.09 37.63
CA ALA A 2 8.41 0.38 38.71
C ALA A 2 7.15 1.11 38.21
N LEU A 3 7.29 2.08 37.31
CA LEU A 3 6.16 2.82 36.74
C LEU A 3 5.23 1.93 35.90
N ILE A 4 5.77 1.17 34.95
CA ILE A 4 4.98 0.32 34.04
C ILE A 4 4.31 -0.82 34.82
N ARG A 5 5.03 -1.49 35.73
CA ARG A 5 4.44 -2.54 36.58
C ARG A 5 3.40 -1.98 37.54
N LYS A 6 3.64 -0.79 38.12
CA LYS A 6 2.66 -0.10 38.97
C LYS A 6 1.44 0.32 38.17
N PHE A 7 1.62 0.85 36.97
CA PHE A 7 0.51 1.15 36.06
C PHE A 7 -0.30 -0.10 35.73
N GLY A 8 0.36 -1.21 35.39
CA GLY A 8 -0.35 -2.46 35.12
C GLY A 8 -1.08 -3.01 36.34
N ARG A 9 -0.50 -2.86 37.53
CA ARG A 9 -1.17 -3.21 38.80
C ARG A 9 -2.40 -2.33 39.07
N VAL A 10 -2.35 -1.03 38.78
CA VAL A 10 -3.45 -0.08 39.04
C VAL A 10 -4.54 -0.17 37.96
N SER A 11 -4.17 -0.32 36.70
CA SER A 11 -5.09 -0.32 35.55
C SER A 11 -5.60 -1.71 35.15
N GLY A 12 -4.93 -2.78 35.59
CA GLY A 12 -5.14 -4.15 35.09
C GLY A 12 -4.52 -4.44 33.71
N LEU A 13 -3.92 -3.44 33.04
CA LEU A 13 -3.33 -3.59 31.72
C LEU A 13 -1.87 -4.06 31.79
N HIS A 14 -1.58 -5.21 31.18
CA HIS A 14 -0.24 -5.79 31.17
C HIS A 14 0.40 -5.69 29.79
N ILE A 15 1.71 -5.43 29.76
CA ILE A 15 2.49 -5.45 28.52
C ILE A 15 2.57 -6.90 28.01
N GLN A 16 2.43 -7.07 26.70
CA GLN A 16 2.68 -8.34 26.02
C GLN A 16 4.13 -8.36 25.48
N PRO A 17 5.08 -9.08 26.13
CA PRO A 17 6.50 -9.01 25.77
C PRO A 17 6.79 -9.45 24.34
N THR A 18 5.98 -10.36 23.79
CA THR A 18 6.16 -10.87 22.42
C THR A 18 5.76 -9.87 21.33
N LYS A 19 5.01 -8.81 21.68
CA LYS A 19 4.61 -7.73 20.74
C LYS A 19 5.29 -6.41 21.04
N SER A 20 5.93 -6.29 22.20
CA SER A 20 6.58 -5.08 22.67
C SER A 20 8.08 -5.15 22.44
N TRP A 21 8.66 -4.02 22.06
CA TRP A 21 10.09 -3.89 21.80
C TRP A 21 10.50 -2.45 22.06
N PHE A 22 11.76 -2.25 22.44
CA PHE A 22 12.36 -0.93 22.56
C PHE A 22 13.22 -0.63 21.34
N ARG A 23 13.19 0.60 20.85
CA ARG A 23 14.18 1.10 19.90
C ARG A 23 14.83 2.34 20.50
N PHE A 24 16.12 2.26 20.74
CA PHE A 24 16.88 3.45 21.08
C PHE A 24 17.05 4.33 19.85
N LEU A 25 16.82 5.63 20.05
CA LEU A 25 17.12 6.65 19.03
C LEU A 25 18.62 6.88 18.93
N ASN A 26 19.35 6.69 20.03
CA ASN A 26 20.80 6.70 20.07
C ASN A 26 21.35 5.30 19.76
N THR A 27 22.15 5.18 18.70
CA THR A 27 22.75 3.92 18.25
C THR A 27 24.03 3.55 19.00
N VAL A 28 24.57 4.43 19.84
CA VAL A 28 25.77 4.20 20.64
C VAL A 28 25.50 3.21 21.78
N VAL A 29 24.26 3.13 22.27
CA VAL A 29 23.88 2.22 23.35
C VAL A 29 23.56 0.84 22.77
N SER A 30 24.36 -0.16 23.15
CA SER A 30 24.10 -1.58 22.85
C SER A 30 23.54 -2.29 24.08
N ALA A 31 22.22 -2.43 24.13
CA ALA A 31 21.56 -3.36 25.06
C ALA A 31 20.72 -4.35 24.25
N LEU A 32 20.66 -5.60 24.71
CA LEU A 32 19.79 -6.64 24.13
C LEU A 32 18.38 -6.58 24.70
N GLU A 33 18.25 -6.02 25.90
CA GLU A 33 17.02 -5.94 26.65
C GLU A 33 17.02 -4.64 27.44
N TRP A 34 15.86 -4.02 27.54
CA TRP A 34 15.66 -2.83 28.34
C TRP A 34 14.36 -3.00 29.10
N HIS A 35 14.44 -3.03 30.43
CA HIS A 35 13.27 -3.25 31.26
C HIS A 35 12.48 -4.51 30.86
N ASP A 36 13.08 -5.70 30.83
CA ASP A 36 12.35 -6.97 30.53
C ASP A 36 11.65 -7.01 29.16
N ILE A 37 11.97 -6.07 28.27
CA ILE A 37 11.42 -5.94 26.92
C ILE A 37 12.60 -5.97 25.95
N PRO A 38 12.54 -6.79 24.89
CA PRO A 38 13.63 -6.92 23.94
C PRO A 38 13.93 -5.58 23.27
N VAL A 39 15.21 -5.25 23.17
CA VAL A 39 15.67 -4.10 22.39
C VAL A 39 15.86 -4.53 20.95
N PHE A 40 15.30 -3.73 20.08
CA PHE A 40 15.31 -3.90 18.66
C PHE A 40 16.73 -3.73 18.10
N GLN A 41 17.29 -4.83 17.60
CA GLN A 41 18.66 -4.87 17.10
C GLN A 41 18.82 -4.17 15.74
N GLN A 42 20.03 -3.66 15.50
CA GLN A 42 20.43 -3.07 14.22
C GLN A 42 20.26 -4.11 13.09
N ARG A 43 19.79 -3.66 11.92
CA ARG A 43 19.48 -4.45 10.70
C ARG A 43 18.13 -5.20 10.64
N ARG A 44 17.28 -5.14 11.67
CA ARG A 44 15.89 -5.64 11.55
C ARG A 44 14.93 -4.51 11.15
N THR A 45 13.78 -4.85 10.59
CA THR A 45 12.58 -4.00 10.53
C THR A 45 11.47 -4.64 11.35
N GLN A 46 10.62 -3.82 11.95
CA GLN A 46 9.42 -4.25 12.66
C GLN A 46 8.22 -3.48 12.14
N LYS A 47 7.07 -4.14 12.10
CA LYS A 47 5.82 -3.49 11.69
C LYS A 47 5.31 -2.55 12.77
N TYR A 48 5.01 -1.32 12.38
CA TYR A 48 4.33 -0.33 13.19
C TYR A 48 3.30 0.42 12.34
N LEU A 49 2.02 0.35 12.72
CA LEU A 49 0.89 0.97 12.00
C LEU A 49 0.85 0.68 10.49
N GLY A 50 1.30 -0.51 10.09
CA GLY A 50 1.34 -0.93 8.68
C GLY A 50 2.60 -0.51 7.91
N TYR A 51 3.56 0.15 8.55
CA TYR A 51 4.87 0.45 8.00
C TYR A 51 5.95 -0.45 8.58
N GLU A 52 6.99 -0.73 7.81
CA GLU A 52 8.24 -1.30 8.31
C GLU A 52 9.10 -0.17 8.88
N VAL A 53 9.35 -0.23 10.18
CA VAL A 53 10.16 0.73 10.94
C VAL A 53 11.42 0.04 11.42
N GLY A 54 12.57 0.68 11.28
CA GLY A 54 13.84 0.09 11.71
C GLY A 54 15.05 0.85 11.20
N PHE A 55 16.16 0.13 11.05
CA PHE A 55 17.45 0.69 10.63
C PHE A 55 17.75 0.50 9.12
N ALA A 56 16.91 -0.25 8.41
CA ALA A 56 17.03 -0.40 6.96
C ALA A 56 16.57 0.86 6.22
N ASP A 57 16.78 0.91 4.90
CA ASP A 57 16.16 1.90 4.02
C ASP A 57 14.63 1.73 4.05
N GLN A 58 14.00 2.48 4.94
CA GLN A 58 12.57 2.39 5.21
C GLN A 58 11.75 2.77 3.98
N ASN A 59 12.23 3.72 3.16
CA ASN A 59 11.52 4.17 1.98
C ASN A 59 11.40 3.01 0.97
N ARG A 60 12.54 2.39 0.64
CA ARG A 60 12.58 1.24 -0.26
C ARG A 60 11.76 0.06 0.26
N VAL A 61 11.93 -0.31 1.53
CA VAL A 61 11.25 -1.47 2.12
C VAL A 61 9.73 -1.28 2.13
N ASN A 62 9.25 -0.10 2.53
CA ASN A 62 7.82 0.18 2.60
C ASN A 62 7.15 0.19 1.22
N TRP A 63 7.80 0.79 0.20
CA TRP A 63 7.27 0.75 -1.16
C TRP A 63 7.28 -0.64 -1.77
N ALA A 64 8.35 -1.42 -1.59
CA ALA A 64 8.40 -2.80 -2.06
C ALA A 64 7.26 -3.64 -1.46
N ASN A 65 7.00 -3.49 -0.16
CA ASN A 65 5.89 -4.16 0.50
C ASN A 65 4.52 -3.65 0.01
N ARG A 66 4.36 -2.34 -0.18
CA ARG A 66 3.11 -1.75 -0.70
C ARG A 66 2.80 -2.27 -2.10
N ILE A 67 3.77 -2.24 -3.00
CA ILE A 67 3.64 -2.74 -4.36
C ILE A 67 3.23 -4.21 -4.36
N ARG A 68 3.89 -5.04 -3.56
CA ARG A 68 3.56 -6.47 -3.43
C ARG A 68 2.11 -6.68 -2.94
N ILE A 69 1.65 -5.89 -1.98
CA ILE A 69 0.27 -5.97 -1.47
C ILE A 69 -0.73 -5.56 -2.55
N ILE A 70 -0.47 -4.45 -3.26
CA ILE A 70 -1.33 -4.00 -4.38
C ILE A 70 -1.42 -5.10 -5.43
N GLN A 71 -0.29 -5.64 -5.87
CA GLN A 71 -0.25 -6.73 -6.87
C GLN A 71 -1.06 -7.94 -6.44
N ARG A 72 -0.90 -8.42 -5.20
CA ARG A 72 -1.68 -9.56 -4.68
C ARG A 72 -3.19 -9.29 -4.69
N ARG A 73 -3.60 -8.08 -4.30
CA ARG A 73 -5.01 -7.70 -4.34
C ARG A 73 -5.54 -7.58 -5.77
N MET A 74 -4.74 -7.06 -6.70
CA MET A 74 -5.09 -6.98 -8.12
C MET A 74 -5.25 -8.36 -8.76
N ILE A 75 -4.39 -9.33 -8.43
CA ILE A 75 -4.54 -10.73 -8.89
C ILE A 75 -5.86 -11.32 -8.41
N THR A 76 -6.22 -11.07 -7.14
CA THR A 76 -7.51 -11.55 -6.58
C THR A 76 -8.70 -10.85 -7.22
N ALA A 77 -8.55 -9.55 -7.50
CA ALA A 77 -9.58 -8.71 -8.12
C ALA A 77 -9.81 -9.03 -9.60
N GLU A 78 -8.83 -9.61 -10.30
CA GLU A 78 -8.88 -9.88 -11.75
C GLU A 78 -10.02 -10.84 -12.16
N THR A 79 -10.54 -11.64 -11.23
CA THR A 79 -11.61 -12.62 -11.50
C THR A 79 -13.01 -12.00 -11.56
N ALA A 80 -13.21 -10.79 -11.04
CA ALA A 80 -14.53 -10.17 -10.90
C ALA A 80 -14.98 -9.27 -12.09
N PRO A 81 -14.15 -8.38 -12.65
CA PRO A 81 -14.62 -7.36 -13.57
C PRO A 81 -14.84 -7.89 -14.99
N LYS A 82 -15.93 -7.46 -15.62
CA LYS A 82 -16.30 -7.82 -16.99
C LYS A 82 -15.97 -6.70 -17.99
N THR A 83 -16.01 -5.45 -17.54
CA THR A 83 -15.75 -4.27 -18.37
C THR A 83 -14.51 -3.47 -17.92
N VAL A 84 -14.05 -2.56 -18.78
CA VAL A 84 -12.92 -1.67 -18.46
C VAL A 84 -13.28 -0.72 -17.32
N HIS A 85 -14.53 -0.25 -17.27
CA HIS A 85 -15.04 0.61 -16.20
C HIS A 85 -14.93 -0.09 -14.84
N ASP A 86 -15.39 -1.34 -14.76
CA ASP A 86 -15.31 -2.14 -13.52
C ASP A 86 -13.85 -2.30 -13.06
N ARG A 87 -12.91 -2.47 -13.99
CA ARG A 87 -11.47 -2.55 -13.67
C ARG A 87 -10.94 -1.24 -13.12
N VAL A 88 -11.33 -0.10 -13.70
CA VAL A 88 -10.91 1.22 -13.20
C VAL A 88 -11.46 1.44 -11.79
N ASP A 89 -12.75 1.18 -11.56
CA ASP A 89 -13.38 1.33 -10.25
C ASP A 89 -12.74 0.43 -9.19
N LEU A 90 -12.48 -0.82 -9.56
CA LEU A 90 -11.86 -1.79 -8.65
C LEU A 90 -10.41 -1.42 -8.33
N PHE A 91 -9.64 -0.94 -9.31
CA PHE A 91 -8.30 -0.41 -9.07
C PHE A 91 -8.35 0.81 -8.14
N ASN A 92 -9.22 1.77 -8.42
CA ASN A 92 -9.38 2.97 -7.61
C ASN A 92 -9.80 2.65 -6.17
N THR A 93 -10.69 1.67 -5.99
CA THR A 93 -11.14 1.26 -4.65
C THR A 93 -10.04 0.58 -3.84
N VAL A 94 -9.20 -0.23 -4.49
CA VAL A 94 -8.27 -1.13 -3.80
C VAL A 94 -6.86 -0.54 -3.69
N ALA A 95 -6.33 0.02 -4.78
CA ALA A 95 -4.96 0.48 -4.86
C ALA A 95 -4.83 1.94 -4.43
N LEU A 96 -5.75 2.81 -4.89
CA LEU A 96 -5.62 4.26 -4.71
C LEU A 96 -5.56 4.71 -3.25
N PRO A 97 -6.29 4.14 -2.26
CA PRO A 97 -6.15 4.57 -0.87
C PRO A 97 -4.79 4.20 -0.27
N SER A 98 -4.18 3.12 -0.76
CA SER A 98 -2.96 2.56 -0.19
C SER A 98 -1.69 3.30 -0.62
N ILE A 99 -1.71 3.95 -1.79
CA ILE A 99 -0.62 4.73 -2.35
C ILE A 99 -0.35 6.01 -1.53
N PRO A 100 -1.30 6.94 -1.33
CA PRO A 100 -1.09 8.16 -0.56
C PRO A 100 -0.86 7.85 0.91
N PHE A 101 -1.43 6.77 1.45
CA PHE A 101 -1.11 6.30 2.80
C PHE A 101 0.38 6.02 2.96
N THR A 102 1.04 5.37 1.99
CA THR A 102 2.49 5.16 2.03
C THR A 102 3.26 6.44 1.67
N ALA A 103 2.81 7.17 0.65
CA ALA A 103 3.47 8.40 0.19
C ALA A 103 3.54 9.49 1.25
N LYS A 104 2.56 9.56 2.16
CA LYS A 104 2.55 10.51 3.28
C LYS A 104 3.78 10.40 4.18
N MET A 105 4.29 9.19 4.38
CA MET A 105 5.45 8.93 5.25
C MET A 105 6.74 8.70 4.44
N PHE A 106 6.62 8.17 3.22
CA PHE A 106 7.74 7.76 2.39
C PHE A 106 7.54 8.24 0.95
N GLY A 107 8.23 9.32 0.56
CA GLY A 107 8.11 9.87 -0.79
C GLY A 107 8.46 8.83 -1.87
N PRO A 108 7.61 8.61 -2.89
CA PRO A 108 7.87 7.63 -3.93
C PRO A 108 9.04 8.06 -4.80
N SER A 109 9.95 7.13 -5.11
CA SER A 109 10.97 7.37 -6.14
C SER A 109 10.36 7.34 -7.55
N PRO A 110 11.02 7.91 -8.57
CA PRO A 110 10.55 7.82 -9.96
C PRO A 110 10.34 6.37 -10.43
N GLU A 111 11.17 5.44 -9.96
CA GLU A 111 11.04 4.01 -10.26
C GLU A 111 9.77 3.40 -9.64
N VAL A 112 9.45 3.76 -8.40
CA VAL A 112 8.19 3.34 -7.75
C VAL A 112 6.98 3.86 -8.51
N LEU A 113 6.99 5.13 -8.93
CA LEU A 113 5.91 5.70 -9.73
C LEU A 113 5.72 4.95 -11.04
N ARG A 114 6.82 4.65 -11.75
CA ARG A 114 6.80 3.86 -12.98
C ARG A 114 6.20 2.46 -12.74
N GLN A 115 6.58 1.79 -11.66
CA GLN A 115 6.02 0.48 -11.30
C GLN A 115 4.52 0.55 -11.00
N LEU A 116 4.06 1.57 -10.27
CA LEU A 116 2.63 1.77 -9.98
C LEU A 116 1.82 2.00 -11.26
N VAL A 117 2.32 2.83 -12.17
CA VAL A 117 1.70 3.07 -13.49
C VAL A 117 1.64 1.78 -14.30
N ASN A 118 2.71 0.98 -14.30
CA ASN A 118 2.74 -0.30 -15.00
C ASN A 118 1.72 -1.29 -14.41
N ILE A 119 1.57 -1.35 -13.09
CA ILE A 119 0.55 -2.19 -12.44
C ILE A 119 -0.85 -1.76 -12.86
N GLN A 120 -1.12 -0.45 -12.86
CA GLN A 120 -2.40 0.09 -13.31
C GLN A 120 -2.69 -0.29 -14.77
N LYS A 121 -1.75 -0.02 -15.68
CA LYS A 121 -1.90 -0.34 -17.11
C LYS A 121 -2.12 -1.83 -17.32
N ASN A 122 -1.31 -2.67 -16.69
CA ASN A 122 -1.45 -4.13 -16.81
C ASN A 122 -2.81 -4.59 -16.28
N PHE A 123 -3.25 -4.08 -15.13
CA PHE A 123 -4.54 -4.48 -14.58
C PHE A 123 -5.72 -4.08 -15.50
N ILE A 124 -5.68 -2.88 -16.07
CA ILE A 124 -6.75 -2.39 -16.94
C ILE A 124 -6.77 -3.15 -18.28
N TRP A 125 -5.60 -3.39 -18.88
CA TRP A 125 -5.51 -3.80 -20.30
C TRP A 125 -5.17 -5.28 -20.57
N LYS A 126 -4.81 -6.09 -19.56
CA LYS A 126 -4.24 -7.45 -19.79
C LYS A 126 -5.24 -8.53 -20.26
N LYS A 127 -6.56 -8.30 -20.28
CA LYS A 127 -7.56 -9.31 -20.69
C LYS A 127 -8.28 -8.89 -21.98
N ARG A 128 -8.59 -9.86 -22.86
CA ARG A 128 -9.62 -9.69 -23.90
C ARG A 128 -10.94 -9.47 -23.18
N MET A 129 -11.43 -8.24 -23.24
CA MET A 129 -12.72 -7.86 -22.68
C MET A 129 -13.81 -8.37 -23.63
N GLU A 130 -14.94 -8.77 -23.09
CA GLU A 130 -16.15 -8.87 -23.91
C GLU A 130 -16.52 -7.43 -24.28
N ASP A 131 -16.61 -7.14 -25.58
CA ASP A 131 -17.23 -5.89 -26.02
C ASP A 131 -18.64 -5.88 -25.47
N ASP A 132 -19.01 -4.83 -24.73
CA ASP A 132 -20.40 -4.59 -24.38
C ASP A 132 -21.18 -4.44 -25.70
N PRO A 133 -22.07 -5.37 -26.08
CA PRO A 133 -22.83 -5.25 -27.32
C PRO A 133 -23.79 -4.04 -27.28
N GLY A 134 -23.94 -3.37 -26.14
CA GLY A 134 -24.88 -2.29 -25.91
C GLY A 134 -24.42 -0.87 -26.22
N ARG A 135 -23.13 -0.58 -26.49
CA ARG A 135 -22.67 0.84 -26.56
C ARG A 135 -21.61 1.17 -27.61
N HIS A 136 -21.86 0.78 -28.86
CA HIS A 136 -21.28 1.44 -30.03
C HIS A 136 -22.32 1.89 -31.06
N LYS A 137 -23.47 2.41 -30.60
CA LYS A 137 -24.19 3.40 -31.40
C LYS A 137 -23.55 4.75 -31.10
N MET A 138 -22.58 5.19 -31.91
CA MET A 138 -22.27 6.62 -32.00
C MET A 138 -23.62 7.32 -32.20
N SER A 139 -24.00 8.18 -31.25
CA SER A 139 -25.18 9.01 -31.46
C SER A 139 -24.94 9.82 -32.74
N PRO A 140 -25.88 9.85 -33.71
CA PRO A 140 -25.69 10.52 -35.00
C PRO A 140 -25.26 11.99 -34.89
N LYS A 141 -25.46 12.60 -33.72
CA LYS A 141 -25.06 13.97 -33.38
C LYS A 141 -23.55 14.18 -33.25
N TRP A 142 -22.75 13.10 -33.16
CA TRP A 142 -21.30 13.13 -33.05
C TRP A 142 -20.58 12.74 -34.35
N ILE A 143 -21.34 12.36 -35.39
CA ILE A 143 -20.82 12.19 -36.73
C ILE A 143 -20.78 13.58 -37.35
N PHE A 144 -19.58 14.13 -37.53
CA PHE A 144 -19.39 15.35 -38.30
C PHE A 144 -19.86 15.09 -39.73
N GLN A 145 -21.02 15.65 -40.09
CA GLN A 145 -21.42 15.72 -41.49
C GLN A 145 -20.78 16.98 -42.08
N PRO A 146 -19.87 16.87 -43.05
CA PRO A 146 -19.42 18.05 -43.78
C PRO A 146 -20.64 18.69 -44.44
N GLN A 147 -20.94 19.94 -44.09
CA GLN A 147 -21.88 20.75 -44.86
C GLN A 147 -21.35 20.82 -46.28
N GLU A 148 -22.16 20.37 -47.25
CA GLU A 148 -21.87 20.54 -48.66
C GLU A 148 -21.57 22.02 -48.93
N ALA A 149 -20.35 22.29 -49.39
CA ALA A 149 -20.01 23.58 -49.97
C ALA A 149 -20.66 23.64 -51.36
N GLY A 150 -21.86 24.20 -51.39
CA GLY A 150 -22.48 24.73 -52.61
C GLY A 150 -22.06 26.17 -52.85
#